data_AF-A0A0V1MYR2-F1
#
_entry.id   AF-A0A0V1MYR2-F1
#
_cell.length_a   1.000
_cell.length_b   1.000
_cell.length_c   1.000
_cell.angle_alpha   90.00
_cell.angle_beta   90.00
_cell.angle_gamma   90.00
#
_symmetry.space_group_name_H-M   'P 1'
#
loop_
_entity.id
_entity.type
_entity.pdbx_description
1 polymer ?
#
loop_
_entity_poly.entity_id
_entity_poly.type
_entity_poly.pdbx_seq_one_letter_code
_entity_poly.pdbx_strand_id
1 'polypeptide(L)'
;MSHLNRILAAIFTLILSTEADIPVSCYFEDVAGTWKFQESGYSTTKGPVTCENTTIDFSKQNIIQLLYPNVALDKFGNRGKWTLIYNQGFEVIVNNRKYFAFFKWIKRETKFISICGKTLPGWQHDILGRHWSCFVGTKLHPSIFQATAATLPMNASQIKQQHFKHEYYKMADFVSTINSIQSNWTAKVYDEQFYLNRMESLIRANANQYHHTAKKIKSAPITTEQKLSAVILPEKFDWRNINGNNFIGDVRDQKNCGSCYAFASASMLEARYHILTQNRERVTFSPQDVVNCSPYSQGCDGGFSYLIAGKYAEDYGMVSERCVAYTGKQQQCRTPSTCERYYATDYEYIGGYYGASNEILMMQALVKNGPIAVGFEVHGDFFSYSHGIYHHTNAVSPLKWNPFVEVNHAVIIVGYGADEMTKEKYWIVKNSWGRKFGEDGYFRIRRGTDECGIESIAFQATPIIL
;
A
#
# COMPACT_ATOMS: atom_id res chain seq x y z
N MET A 1 54.00 -20.76 31.85
CA MET A 1 52.71 -20.44 32.51
C MET A 1 52.29 -19.05 32.02
N SER A 2 51.64 -18.96 30.85
CA SER A 2 50.17 -19.09 30.64
C SER A 2 49.43 -17.87 31.17
N HIS A 3 48.52 -17.18 30.49
CA HIS A 3 48.01 -17.15 29.12
C HIS A 3 47.27 -15.79 29.05
N LEU A 4 47.46 -15.01 27.99
CA LEU A 4 46.42 -14.58 27.03
C LEU A 4 45.04 -14.28 27.66
N ASN A 5 44.57 -13.03 27.54
CA ASN A 5 43.22 -12.73 27.03
C ASN A 5 43.03 -11.23 26.76
N ARG A 6 43.32 -10.84 25.51
CA ARG A 6 42.59 -9.80 24.79
C ARG A 6 41.46 -10.49 24.04
N ILE A 7 40.19 -10.31 24.39
CA ILE A 7 39.08 -10.66 23.50
C ILE A 7 37.97 -9.61 23.60
N LEU A 8 37.81 -8.92 22.47
CA LEU A 8 36.61 -8.32 21.86
C LEU A 8 35.38 -8.07 22.75
N ALA A 9 35.12 -6.79 23.04
CA ALA A 9 33.76 -6.30 23.14
C ALA A 9 33.14 -6.31 21.73
N ALA A 10 32.41 -7.38 21.41
CA ALA A 10 31.55 -7.41 20.23
C ALA A 10 30.43 -6.39 20.44
N ILE A 11 30.56 -5.22 19.82
CA ILE A 11 29.45 -4.30 19.61
C ILE A 11 28.50 -5.04 18.67
N PHE A 12 27.49 -5.68 19.24
CA PHE A 12 26.30 -6.10 18.50
C PHE A 12 25.60 -4.82 18.04
N THR A 13 26.05 -4.29 16.91
CA THR A 13 25.21 -3.43 16.08
C THR A 13 24.09 -4.34 15.62
N LEU A 14 22.93 -4.20 16.26
CA LEU A 14 21.69 -4.79 15.78
C LEU A 14 21.43 -4.11 14.43
N ILE A 15 21.94 -4.72 13.36
CA ILE A 15 21.52 -4.39 12.01
C ILE A 15 20.04 -4.75 12.00
N LEU A 16 19.19 -3.72 12.11
CA LEU A 16 17.79 -3.83 11.75
C LEU A 16 17.78 -4.26 10.28
N SER A 17 17.73 -5.56 10.05
CA SER A 17 17.38 -6.11 8.76
C SER A 17 15.97 -5.60 8.50
N THR A 18 15.84 -4.63 7.59
CA THR A 18 14.56 -4.30 6.99
C THR A 18 14.12 -5.57 6.29
N GLU A 19 13.08 -6.18 6.83
CA GLU A 19 12.38 -7.27 6.15
C GLU A 19 11.33 -6.61 5.24
N ALA A 20 10.98 -7.27 4.12
CA ALA A 20 9.85 -6.93 3.23
C ALA A 20 8.55 -6.64 4.02
N ASP A 21 7.44 -6.28 3.34
CA ASP A 21 6.08 -6.23 3.92
C ASP A 21 5.97 -7.27 5.04
N ILE A 22 5.52 -6.88 6.23
CA ILE A 22 5.72 -7.76 7.38
C ILE A 22 5.09 -9.13 7.10
N PRO A 23 5.77 -10.23 7.47
CA PRO A 23 5.39 -11.59 7.09
C PRO A 23 4.21 -12.07 7.94
N VAL A 24 3.09 -11.38 7.78
CA VAL A 24 1.84 -11.53 8.50
C VAL A 24 0.71 -11.67 7.50
N SER A 25 -0.21 -12.58 7.79
CA SER A 25 -1.45 -12.72 7.05
C SER A 25 -2.57 -12.99 8.04
N CYS A 26 -3.29 -11.92 8.38
CA CYS A 26 -4.43 -11.94 9.30
C CYS A 26 -5.67 -11.36 8.61
N TYR A 27 -6.77 -12.09 8.65
CA TYR A 27 -8.02 -11.72 7.99
C TYR A 27 -9.07 -11.24 8.99
N PHE A 28 -10.19 -10.74 8.47
CA PHE A 28 -11.26 -10.16 9.28
C PHE A 28 -11.69 -11.05 10.44
N GLU A 29 -11.94 -12.34 10.18
CA GLU A 29 -12.41 -13.30 11.20
C GLU A 29 -11.37 -13.58 12.30
N ASP A 30 -10.08 -13.45 11.96
CA ASP A 30 -9.01 -13.60 12.95
C ASP A 30 -8.99 -12.42 13.92
N VAL A 31 -9.39 -11.24 13.44
CA VAL A 31 -9.20 -9.95 14.11
C VAL A 31 -10.47 -9.47 14.81
N ALA A 32 -11.65 -9.69 14.25
CA ALA A 32 -12.93 -9.29 14.85
C ALA A 32 -13.11 -9.93 16.24
N GLY A 33 -13.67 -9.17 17.18
CA GLY A 33 -13.88 -9.61 18.57
C GLY A 33 -13.33 -8.62 19.59
N THR A 34 -13.20 -9.07 20.84
CA THR A 34 -12.84 -8.20 21.96
C THR A 34 -11.34 -8.15 22.19
N TRP A 35 -10.78 -6.95 22.18
CA TRP A 35 -9.37 -6.67 22.38
C TRP A 35 -9.13 -5.93 23.69
N LYS A 36 -8.05 -6.31 24.37
CA LYS A 36 -7.44 -5.53 25.44
C LYS A 36 -6.26 -4.75 24.87
N PHE A 37 -6.35 -3.43 24.90
CA PHE A 37 -5.26 -2.52 24.58
C PHE A 37 -4.58 -2.11 25.88
N GLN A 38 -3.30 -2.46 26.01
CA GLN A 38 -2.47 -2.02 27.11
C GLN A 38 -1.66 -0.82 26.65
N GLU A 39 -1.81 0.32 27.33
CA GLU A 39 -1.32 1.62 26.88
C GLU A 39 -0.26 2.15 27.85
N SER A 40 0.73 2.84 27.29
CA SER A 40 1.76 3.53 28.08
C SER A 40 1.25 4.84 28.65
N GLY A 41 2.08 5.48 29.50
CA GLY A 41 1.93 6.91 29.78
C GLY A 41 1.99 7.75 28.50
N TYR A 42 1.39 8.94 28.53
CA TYR A 42 1.53 9.88 27.43
C TYR A 42 2.96 10.41 27.36
N SER A 43 3.45 10.61 26.14
CA SER A 43 4.72 11.28 25.94
C SER A 43 4.66 12.71 26.44
N THR A 44 5.78 13.15 27.02
CA THR A 44 5.99 14.56 27.40
C THR A 44 6.44 15.41 26.22
N THR A 45 6.86 14.79 25.12
CA THR A 45 7.23 15.50 23.88
C THR A 45 6.01 15.74 23.00
N LYS A 46 5.95 16.90 22.35
CA LYS A 46 4.93 17.17 21.33
C LYS A 46 5.24 16.37 20.06
N GLY A 47 4.22 15.72 19.50
CA GLY A 47 4.31 14.99 18.24
C GLY A 47 4.56 13.48 18.41
N PRO A 48 4.83 12.78 17.29
CA PRO A 48 4.88 11.34 17.25
C PRO A 48 5.97 10.71 18.13
N VAL A 49 5.69 9.52 18.64
CA VAL A 49 6.56 8.78 19.58
C VAL A 49 7.20 7.57 18.91
N THR A 50 8.34 7.12 19.44
CA THR A 50 8.97 5.86 19.03
C THR A 50 8.51 4.71 19.93
N CYS A 51 7.83 3.72 19.36
CA CYS A 51 7.26 2.58 20.11
C CYS A 51 8.03 1.26 19.94
N GLU A 52 9.05 1.21 19.07
CA GLU A 52 9.61 -0.05 18.59
C GLU A 52 10.70 -0.67 19.50
N ASN A 53 11.39 0.12 20.33
CA ASN A 53 12.64 -0.30 21.00
C ASN A 53 12.76 0.10 22.48
N THR A 54 11.67 0.47 23.14
CA THR A 54 11.69 0.91 24.55
C THR A 54 11.10 -0.14 25.48
N THR A 55 11.65 -0.26 26.69
CA THR A 55 10.99 -0.94 27.83
C THR A 55 9.81 -0.09 28.26
N ILE A 56 8.71 -0.21 27.51
CA ILE A 56 7.50 0.57 27.73
C ILE A 56 6.71 -0.08 28.86
N ASP A 57 6.42 0.71 29.90
CA ASP A 57 5.46 0.32 30.93
C ASP A 57 4.03 0.54 30.43
N PHE A 58 3.27 -0.56 30.33
CA PHE A 58 1.88 -0.55 29.90
C PHE A 58 0.94 -0.68 31.09
N SER A 59 0.72 0.44 31.79
CA SER A 59 -0.05 0.50 33.03
C SER A 59 -1.55 0.73 32.83
N LYS A 60 -1.96 1.35 31.72
CA LYS A 60 -3.37 1.61 31.40
C LYS A 60 -3.95 0.50 30.55
N GLN A 61 -5.24 0.21 30.72
CA GLN A 61 -5.94 -0.82 29.97
C GLN A 61 -7.28 -0.30 29.45
N ASN A 62 -7.50 -0.51 28.15
CA ASN A 62 -8.76 -0.26 27.48
C ASN A 62 -9.29 -1.54 26.84
N ILE A 63 -10.60 -1.75 26.89
CA ILE A 63 -11.25 -2.89 26.24
C ILE A 63 -12.08 -2.34 25.09
N ILE A 64 -11.82 -2.85 23.89
CA ILE A 64 -12.49 -2.43 22.67
C ILE A 64 -13.00 -3.68 21.94
N GLN A 65 -14.27 -3.67 21.57
CA GLN A 65 -14.88 -4.69 20.73
C GLN A 65 -14.87 -4.23 19.27
N LEU A 66 -14.29 -5.05 18.40
CA LEU A 66 -14.23 -4.84 16.95
C LEU A 66 -15.28 -5.71 16.29
N LEU A 67 -16.30 -5.07 15.71
CA LEU A 67 -17.50 -5.70 15.15
C LEU A 67 -17.60 -5.47 13.66
N TYR A 68 -18.20 -6.43 12.95
CA TYR A 68 -18.54 -6.29 11.54
C TYR A 68 -19.59 -5.19 11.32
N PRO A 69 -19.52 -4.44 10.20
CA PRO A 69 -18.43 -4.45 9.22
C PRO A 69 -17.20 -3.65 9.67
N ASN A 70 -17.40 -2.58 10.42
CA ASN A 70 -16.34 -1.63 10.77
C ASN A 70 -16.62 -0.87 12.07
N VAL A 71 -17.35 -1.48 13.02
CA VAL A 71 -17.79 -0.81 14.27
C VAL A 71 -16.84 -1.12 15.42
N ALA A 72 -16.31 -0.08 16.08
CA ALA A 72 -15.54 -0.21 17.32
C ALA A 72 -16.39 0.25 18.49
N LEU A 73 -16.49 -0.56 19.56
CA LEU A 73 -17.19 -0.20 20.80
C LEU A 73 -16.21 -0.25 21.96
N ASP A 74 -16.07 0.85 22.70
CA ASP A 74 -15.31 0.81 23.95
C ASP A 74 -16.16 0.26 25.11
N LYS A 75 -15.52 0.00 26.26
CA LYS A 75 -16.18 -0.51 27.46
C LYS A 75 -17.28 0.39 28.05
N PHE A 76 -17.34 1.66 27.63
CA PHE A 76 -18.34 2.63 28.08
C PHE A 76 -19.51 2.76 27.09
N GLY A 77 -19.49 2.01 26.00
CA GLY A 77 -20.52 2.08 24.96
C GLY A 77 -20.29 3.19 23.92
N ASN A 78 -19.13 3.87 23.95
CA ASN A 78 -18.81 4.83 22.90
C ASN A 78 -18.58 4.08 21.59
N ARG A 79 -19.23 4.57 20.53
CA ARG A 79 -19.17 3.98 19.20
C ARG A 79 -18.17 4.73 18.32
N GLY A 80 -17.30 3.97 17.68
CA GLY A 80 -16.29 4.42 16.73
C GLY A 80 -16.23 3.51 15.51
N LYS A 81 -15.16 3.64 14.73
CA LYS A 81 -14.90 2.85 13.53
C LYS A 81 -13.57 2.10 13.60
N TRP A 82 -13.46 1.00 12.87
CA TRP A 82 -12.18 0.33 12.65
C TRP A 82 -12.07 -0.23 11.24
N THR A 83 -10.85 -0.42 10.77
CA THR A 83 -10.59 -1.11 9.50
C THR A 83 -9.33 -1.96 9.63
N LEU A 84 -9.31 -3.07 8.90
CA LEU A 84 -8.05 -3.72 8.57
C LEU A 84 -7.26 -2.84 7.62
N ILE A 85 -5.94 -2.99 7.66
CA ILE A 85 -5.02 -2.48 6.65
C ILE A 85 -4.47 -3.71 5.94
N TYR A 86 -5.12 -4.05 4.83
CA TYR A 86 -4.90 -5.30 4.10
C TYR A 86 -4.93 -6.50 5.08
N ASN A 87 -3.85 -7.26 5.20
CA ASN A 87 -3.70 -8.37 6.14
C ASN A 87 -2.60 -8.14 7.20
N GLN A 88 -2.15 -6.89 7.35
CA GLN A 88 -0.90 -6.53 8.05
C GLN A 88 -1.15 -5.90 9.43
N GLY A 89 -2.27 -5.19 9.60
CA GLY A 89 -2.61 -4.51 10.84
C GLY A 89 -4.04 -4.00 10.83
N PHE A 90 -4.36 -3.15 11.81
CA PHE A 90 -5.64 -2.45 11.87
C PHE A 90 -5.45 -1.01 12.32
N GLU A 91 -6.43 -0.18 11.99
CA GLU A 91 -6.65 1.11 12.63
C GLU A 91 -8.02 1.13 13.32
N VAL A 92 -8.06 1.68 14.54
CA VAL A 92 -9.29 1.87 15.33
C VAL A 92 -9.40 3.33 15.72
N ILE A 93 -10.56 3.93 15.46
CA ILE A 93 -10.90 5.29 15.88
C ILE A 93 -12.12 5.22 16.79
N VAL A 94 -11.94 5.47 18.08
CA VAL A 94 -13.01 5.44 19.08
C VAL A 94 -12.71 6.42 20.19
N ASN A 95 -13.76 7.08 20.71
CA ASN A 95 -13.65 8.02 21.83
C ASN A 95 -12.54 9.09 21.64
N ASN A 96 -12.55 9.74 20.47
CA ASN A 96 -11.58 10.77 20.05
C ASN A 96 -10.11 10.34 20.06
N ARG A 97 -9.83 9.04 19.96
CA ARG A 97 -8.47 8.50 19.80
C ARG A 97 -8.36 7.63 18.57
N LYS A 98 -7.16 7.63 17.99
CA LYS A 98 -6.75 6.73 16.92
C LYS A 98 -5.73 5.74 17.47
N TYR A 99 -5.87 4.48 17.11
CA TYR A 99 -4.96 3.40 17.45
C TYR A 99 -4.55 2.70 16.17
N PHE A 100 -3.25 2.50 15.97
CA PHE A 100 -2.72 1.75 14.84
C PHE A 100 -1.62 0.81 15.30
N ALA A 101 -1.72 -0.46 14.91
CA ALA A 101 -0.66 -1.41 15.10
C ALA A 101 -0.62 -2.45 13.98
N PHE A 102 0.59 -2.89 13.68
CA PHE A 102 0.84 -4.10 12.93
C PHE A 102 0.58 -5.35 13.77
N PHE A 103 0.15 -6.44 13.15
CA PHE A 103 -0.03 -7.72 13.82
C PHE A 103 1.32 -8.32 14.22
N LYS A 104 1.31 -9.06 15.33
CA LYS A 104 2.50 -9.75 15.83
C LYS A 104 2.81 -10.96 14.96
N TRP A 105 4.10 -11.21 14.76
CA TRP A 105 4.60 -12.44 14.16
C TRP A 105 5.88 -12.89 14.86
N ILE A 106 6.28 -14.13 14.59
CA ILE A 106 7.56 -14.68 15.04
C ILE A 106 8.24 -15.47 13.91
N LYS A 107 9.57 -15.45 13.89
CA LYS A 107 10.38 -16.32 13.04
C LYS A 107 10.72 -17.60 13.78
N ARG A 108 10.45 -18.76 13.18
CA ARG A 108 10.94 -20.06 13.63
C ARG A 108 11.66 -20.73 12.46
N GLU A 109 12.98 -20.84 12.56
CA GLU A 109 13.83 -21.34 11.48
C GLU A 109 13.62 -20.53 10.19
N THR A 110 13.05 -21.14 9.15
CA THR A 110 12.72 -20.53 7.85
C THR A 110 11.26 -20.10 7.73
N LYS A 111 10.44 -20.35 8.76
CA LYS A 111 9.00 -20.08 8.75
C LYS A 111 8.66 -18.83 9.55
N PHE A 112 7.76 -18.04 9.01
CA PHE A 112 7.16 -16.89 9.71
C PHE A 112 5.76 -17.25 10.14
N ILE A 113 5.46 -16.97 11.40
CA ILE A 113 4.21 -17.38 12.03
C ILE A 113 3.45 -16.14 12.46
N SER A 114 2.29 -15.91 11.85
CA SER A 114 1.37 -14.83 12.22
C SER A 114 0.70 -15.13 13.56
N ILE A 115 0.58 -14.13 14.44
CA ILE A 115 -0.14 -14.20 15.72
C ILE A 115 -1.24 -13.13 15.69
N CYS A 116 -2.31 -13.40 14.94
CA CYS A 116 -3.38 -12.43 14.64
C CYS A 116 -4.18 -11.93 15.83
N GLY A 117 -4.12 -12.62 16.98
CA GLY A 117 -4.69 -12.16 18.25
C GLY A 117 -3.78 -11.24 19.07
N LYS A 118 -2.63 -10.83 18.54
CA LYS A 118 -1.67 -9.92 19.19
C LYS A 118 -1.12 -8.90 18.20
N THR A 119 -0.69 -7.76 18.71
CA THR A 119 -0.01 -6.74 17.90
C THR A 119 1.46 -6.62 18.27
N LEU A 120 2.26 -6.06 17.36
CA LEU A 120 3.51 -5.38 17.73
C LEU A 120 3.18 -4.11 18.53
N PRO A 121 4.16 -3.49 19.21
CA PRO A 121 3.98 -2.14 19.74
C PRO A 121 3.46 -1.21 18.64
N GLY A 122 2.34 -0.56 18.91
CA GLY A 122 1.69 0.38 18.01
C GLY A 122 1.59 1.77 18.61
N TRP A 123 1.03 2.67 17.82
CA TRP A 123 0.88 4.07 18.15
C TRP A 123 -0.57 4.40 18.46
N GLN A 124 -0.76 5.24 19.46
CA GLN A 124 -2.05 5.87 19.69
C GLN A 124 -1.90 7.34 20.02
N HIS A 125 -2.87 8.14 19.57
CA HIS A 125 -2.96 9.55 19.88
C HIS A 125 -4.41 10.02 19.83
N ASP A 126 -4.70 11.21 20.36
CA ASP A 126 -5.98 11.86 20.07
C ASP A 126 -6.11 12.22 18.59
N ILE A 127 -7.35 12.41 18.12
CA ILE A 127 -7.64 12.73 16.70
C ILE A 127 -6.97 14.02 16.18
N LEU A 128 -6.43 14.87 17.06
CA LEU A 128 -5.69 16.09 16.68
C LEU A 128 -4.16 15.88 16.68
N GLY A 129 -3.68 14.66 16.97
CA GLY A 129 -2.26 14.32 16.98
C GLY A 129 -1.48 14.97 18.12
N ARG A 130 -2.12 15.33 19.24
CA ARG A 130 -1.44 16.08 20.32
C ARG A 130 -0.83 15.19 21.40
N HIS A 131 -1.59 14.25 21.94
CA HIS A 131 -1.18 13.40 23.07
C HIS A 131 -0.92 11.99 22.61
N TRP A 132 0.34 11.68 22.39
CA TRP A 132 0.79 10.39 21.90
C TRP A 132 1.14 9.44 23.04
N SER A 133 0.88 8.16 22.82
CA SER A 133 1.43 7.06 23.62
C SER A 133 1.57 5.80 22.77
N CYS A 134 2.23 4.80 23.32
CA CYS A 134 2.35 3.49 22.70
C CYS A 134 1.28 2.56 23.26
N PHE A 135 0.91 1.54 22.51
CA PHE A 135 0.05 0.47 23.01
C PHE A 135 0.44 -0.90 22.43
N VAL A 136 0.01 -1.96 23.11
CA VAL A 136 -0.01 -3.32 22.59
C VAL A 136 -1.40 -3.90 22.73
N GLY A 137 -1.87 -4.60 21.69
CA GLY A 137 -3.17 -5.26 21.67
C GLY A 137 -3.07 -6.75 21.93
N THR A 138 -4.00 -7.30 22.70
CA THR A 138 -4.22 -8.75 22.83
C THR A 138 -5.72 -9.06 22.81
N LYS A 139 -6.15 -9.95 21.92
CA LYS A 139 -7.53 -10.46 21.83
C LYS A 139 -7.83 -11.32 23.07
N LEU A 140 -8.97 -11.09 23.73
CA LEU A 140 -9.32 -11.75 25.00
C LEU A 140 -9.76 -13.21 24.82
N HIS A 141 -10.51 -13.49 23.77
CA HIS A 141 -10.93 -14.83 23.39
C HIS A 141 -10.42 -15.10 21.97
N PRO A 142 -9.12 -15.37 21.81
CA PRO A 142 -8.60 -15.74 20.51
C PRO A 142 -9.29 -17.04 20.07
N SER A 143 -9.77 -17.09 18.83
CA SER A 143 -10.21 -18.32 18.21
C SER A 143 -9.12 -19.38 18.41
N ILE A 144 -9.49 -20.57 18.88
CA ILE A 144 -8.60 -21.74 18.79
C ILE A 144 -8.41 -21.94 17.27
N PHE A 145 -7.18 -21.93 16.75
CA PHE A 145 -6.78 -21.71 15.32
C PHE A 145 -6.53 -20.22 14.96
N GLN A 146 -5.45 -19.80 14.30
CA GLN A 146 -4.38 -20.55 13.62
C GLN A 146 -3.15 -19.65 13.49
N ALA A 147 -2.02 -20.03 14.07
CA ALA A 147 -0.77 -19.39 13.74
C ALA A 147 -0.42 -19.80 12.30
N THR A 148 -0.59 -18.91 11.32
CA THR A 148 -0.35 -19.22 9.91
C THR A 148 1.16 -19.17 9.66
N ALA A 149 1.74 -20.32 9.31
CA ALA A 149 3.15 -20.43 8.99
C ALA A 149 3.35 -20.29 7.48
N ALA A 150 4.05 -19.24 7.04
CA ALA A 150 4.54 -19.11 5.67
C ALA A 150 6.02 -19.51 5.59
N THR A 151 6.39 -20.24 4.53
CA THR A 151 7.78 -20.38 4.12
C THR A 151 8.10 -19.25 3.15
N LEU A 152 9.08 -18.41 3.45
CA LEU A 152 9.55 -17.43 2.46
C LEU A 152 10.31 -18.15 1.35
N PRO A 153 9.94 -17.98 0.07
CA PRO A 153 10.83 -18.32 -1.01
C PRO A 153 11.90 -17.24 -1.13
N MET A 154 13.14 -17.59 -0.79
CA MET A 154 14.36 -16.78 -0.94
C MET A 154 14.35 -15.42 -0.24
N ASN A 155 15.46 -15.09 0.43
CA ASN A 155 15.62 -13.77 1.03
C ASN A 155 15.61 -12.70 -0.08
N ALA A 156 14.69 -11.72 -0.02
CA ALA A 156 14.56 -10.64 -1.00
C ALA A 156 15.90 -9.93 -1.28
N SER A 157 16.73 -9.78 -0.25
CA SER A 157 18.07 -9.20 -0.35
C SER A 157 19.09 -10.05 -1.13
N GLN A 158 18.82 -11.36 -1.29
CA GLN A 158 19.65 -12.31 -2.04
C GLN A 158 19.20 -12.51 -3.48
N ILE A 159 18.01 -12.01 -3.85
CA ILE A 159 17.49 -12.13 -5.21
C ILE A 159 18.26 -11.17 -6.12
N LYS A 160 19.22 -11.73 -6.87
CA LYS A 160 20.00 -11.01 -7.88
C LYS A 160 19.29 -11.01 -9.23
N GLN A 161 19.41 -9.92 -9.98
CA GLN A 161 18.90 -9.79 -11.36
C GLN A 161 19.30 -10.95 -12.27
N GLN A 162 20.48 -11.56 -12.04
CA GLN A 162 20.97 -12.74 -12.77
C GLN A 162 20.01 -13.94 -12.73
N HIS A 163 19.17 -14.09 -11.69
CA HIS A 163 18.22 -15.19 -11.59
C HIS A 163 17.12 -15.14 -12.66
N PHE A 164 16.74 -13.94 -13.13
CA PHE A 164 15.64 -13.75 -14.07
C PHE A 164 16.09 -13.53 -15.51
N LYS A 165 17.41 -13.41 -15.73
CA LYS A 165 17.98 -13.21 -17.07
C LYS A 165 17.60 -14.35 -18.03
N HIS A 166 17.53 -15.59 -17.55
CA HIS A 166 17.08 -16.72 -18.37
C HIS A 166 15.61 -16.61 -18.80
N GLU A 167 14.74 -16.05 -17.95
CA GLU A 167 13.32 -15.88 -18.24
C GLU A 167 13.10 -14.78 -19.29
N TYR A 168 13.89 -13.71 -19.25
CA TYR A 168 13.85 -12.64 -20.25
C TYR A 168 14.06 -13.16 -21.69
N TYR A 169 14.96 -14.13 -21.90
CA TYR A 169 15.19 -14.69 -23.24
C TYR A 169 13.97 -15.42 -23.84
N LYS A 170 12.97 -15.76 -23.04
CA LYS A 170 11.71 -16.38 -23.48
C LYS A 170 10.57 -15.37 -23.69
N MET A 171 10.83 -14.09 -23.45
CA MET A 171 9.80 -13.04 -23.50
C MET A 171 9.25 -12.83 -24.92
N ALA A 172 10.06 -13.02 -25.96
CA ALA A 172 9.63 -12.87 -27.34
C ALA A 172 8.52 -13.87 -27.71
N ASP A 173 8.71 -15.15 -27.39
CA ASP A 173 7.71 -16.20 -27.64
C ASP A 173 6.45 -16.00 -26.79
N PHE A 174 6.61 -15.56 -25.54
CA PHE A 174 5.50 -15.25 -24.65
C PHE A 174 4.65 -14.07 -25.16
N VAL A 175 5.30 -12.99 -25.61
CA VAL A 175 4.62 -11.83 -26.23
C VAL A 175 3.88 -12.23 -27.50
N SER A 176 4.49 -13.06 -28.34
CA SER A 176 3.84 -13.61 -29.54
C SER A 176 2.58 -14.39 -29.18
N THR A 177 2.66 -15.22 -28.14
CA THR A 177 1.52 -15.99 -27.63
C THR A 177 0.39 -15.08 -27.15
N ILE A 178 0.67 -14.11 -26.28
CA ILE A 178 -0.33 -13.15 -25.77
C ILE A 178 -1.07 -12.45 -26.91
N ASN A 179 -0.33 -11.97 -27.92
CA ASN A 179 -0.91 -11.24 -29.05
C ASN A 179 -1.69 -12.14 -30.01
N SER A 180 -1.54 -13.47 -29.92
CA SER A 180 -2.31 -14.42 -30.75
C SER A 180 -3.62 -14.88 -30.12
N ILE A 181 -3.74 -14.83 -28.79
CA ILE A 181 -4.89 -15.36 -28.06
C ILE A 181 -5.94 -14.30 -27.69
N GLN A 182 -5.59 -13.01 -27.81
CA GLN A 182 -6.49 -11.88 -27.55
C GLN A 182 -6.12 -10.66 -28.38
N SER A 183 -7.04 -9.69 -28.49
CA SER A 183 -6.86 -8.47 -29.30
C SER A 183 -7.25 -7.16 -28.58
N ASN A 184 -7.61 -7.18 -27.29
CA ASN A 184 -8.02 -5.97 -26.57
C ASN A 184 -6.83 -5.11 -26.12
N TRP A 185 -5.65 -5.72 -25.97
CA TRP A 185 -4.40 -5.03 -25.67
C TRP A 185 -3.23 -5.64 -26.43
N THR A 186 -2.13 -4.91 -26.51
CA THR A 186 -0.92 -5.35 -27.23
C THR A 186 0.23 -5.49 -26.26
N ALA A 187 0.89 -6.65 -26.33
CA ALA A 187 2.12 -6.94 -25.63
C ALA A 187 3.34 -6.59 -26.50
N LYS A 188 4.42 -6.12 -25.86
CA LYS A 188 5.74 -5.92 -26.47
C LYS A 188 6.85 -6.38 -25.54
N VAL A 189 8.03 -6.62 -26.11
CA VAL A 189 9.24 -6.89 -25.35
C VAL A 189 9.88 -5.55 -24.97
N TYR A 190 10.05 -5.32 -23.68
CA TYR A 190 10.86 -4.21 -23.15
C TYR A 190 12.33 -4.60 -23.07
N ASP A 191 13.23 -3.63 -22.85
CA ASP A 191 14.65 -3.94 -22.66
C ASP A 191 14.91 -4.77 -21.40
N GLU A 192 16.00 -5.54 -21.40
CA GLU A 192 16.35 -6.48 -20.32
C GLU A 192 16.42 -5.77 -18.97
N GLN A 193 17.06 -4.59 -18.91
CA GLN A 193 17.25 -3.88 -17.66
C GLN A 193 15.92 -3.36 -17.10
N PHE A 194 15.03 -2.86 -17.95
CA PHE A 194 13.67 -2.49 -17.57
C PHE A 194 12.97 -3.67 -16.90
N TYR A 195 12.93 -4.81 -17.59
CA TYR A 195 12.26 -6.02 -17.10
C TYR A 195 12.82 -6.48 -15.73
N LEU A 196 14.15 -6.61 -15.64
CA LEU A 196 14.83 -7.06 -14.42
C LEU A 196 14.58 -6.11 -13.24
N ASN A 197 14.58 -4.80 -13.48
CA ASN A 197 14.29 -3.81 -12.43
C ASN A 197 12.85 -3.90 -11.93
N ARG A 198 11.86 -4.11 -12.82
CA ARG A 198 10.45 -4.23 -12.42
C ARG A 198 10.22 -5.50 -11.61
N MET A 199 10.78 -6.62 -12.07
CA MET A 199 10.76 -7.89 -11.34
C MET A 199 11.36 -7.72 -9.95
N GLU A 200 12.59 -7.21 -9.85
CA GLU A 200 13.26 -7.00 -8.56
C GLU A 200 12.44 -6.09 -7.64
N SER A 201 11.84 -5.02 -8.17
CA SER A 201 11.00 -4.13 -7.39
C SER A 201 9.75 -4.82 -6.83
N LEU A 202 9.03 -5.61 -7.63
CA LEU A 202 7.83 -6.30 -7.17
C LEU A 202 8.17 -7.43 -6.20
N ILE A 203 9.27 -8.13 -6.46
CA ILE A 203 9.82 -9.12 -5.54
C ILE A 203 10.07 -8.48 -4.18
N ARG A 204 10.80 -7.35 -4.12
CA ARG A 204 11.11 -6.69 -2.85
C ARG A 204 9.85 -6.25 -2.11
N ALA A 205 8.91 -5.62 -2.80
CA ALA A 205 7.65 -5.18 -2.21
C ALA A 205 6.80 -6.35 -1.65
N ASN A 206 6.96 -7.57 -2.16
CA ASN A 206 6.06 -8.69 -1.87
C ASN A 206 6.76 -9.95 -1.33
N ALA A 207 8.07 -9.91 -1.07
CA ALA A 207 8.88 -11.11 -0.81
C ALA A 207 8.39 -11.92 0.40
N ASN A 208 7.63 -11.28 1.28
CA ASN A 208 7.12 -11.85 2.52
C ASN A 208 5.66 -12.32 2.48
N GLN A 209 4.92 -12.06 1.40
CA GLN A 209 3.48 -12.29 1.32
C GLN A 209 3.08 -13.62 0.65
N TYR A 210 4.00 -14.58 0.58
CA TYR A 210 3.77 -15.83 -0.14
C TYR A 210 2.75 -16.73 0.58
N HIS A 211 1.48 -16.61 0.21
CA HIS A 211 0.39 -17.44 0.68
C HIS A 211 -0.40 -18.03 -0.49
N HIS A 212 -0.16 -19.31 -0.80
CA HIS A 212 -0.89 -20.08 -1.80
C HIS A 212 -2.41 -20.23 -1.53
N THR A 213 -2.92 -19.73 -0.42
CA THR A 213 -4.30 -20.00 0.06
C THR A 213 -5.07 -18.74 0.51
N ALA A 214 -4.58 -17.53 0.22
CA ALA A 214 -5.31 -16.31 0.53
C ALA A 214 -6.62 -16.26 -0.29
N LYS A 215 -7.77 -16.05 0.38
CA LYS A 215 -9.07 -15.93 -0.29
C LYS A 215 -9.17 -14.55 -0.92
N LYS A 216 -9.02 -14.48 -2.26
CA LYS A 216 -9.19 -13.23 -3.05
C LYS A 216 -10.34 -12.40 -2.50
N ILE A 217 -10.00 -11.26 -1.90
CA ILE A 217 -11.00 -10.26 -1.55
C ILE A 217 -11.55 -9.72 -2.86
N LYS A 218 -12.87 -9.76 -2.97
CA LYS A 218 -13.61 -9.24 -4.12
C LYS A 218 -14.13 -7.85 -3.76
N SER A 219 -14.32 -7.03 -4.78
CA SER A 219 -15.06 -5.78 -4.65
C SER A 219 -16.45 -6.01 -4.01
N ALA A 220 -16.88 -5.03 -3.23
CA ALA A 220 -18.15 -5.07 -2.53
C ALA A 220 -19.33 -5.08 -3.53
N PRO A 221 -20.42 -5.79 -3.22
CA PRO A 221 -21.59 -5.79 -4.08
C PRO A 221 -22.16 -4.38 -4.22
N ILE A 222 -22.53 -4.03 -5.45
CA ILE A 222 -23.11 -2.73 -5.77
C ILE A 222 -24.59 -2.70 -5.38
N THR A 223 -25.00 -1.71 -4.58
CA THR A 223 -26.40 -1.52 -4.16
C THR A 223 -27.25 -0.85 -5.24
N THR A 224 -28.58 -0.97 -5.14
CA THR A 224 -29.52 -0.27 -6.06
C THR A 224 -29.35 1.24 -6.01
N GLU A 225 -29.16 1.81 -4.82
CA GLU A 225 -28.93 3.24 -4.63
C GLU A 225 -27.63 3.69 -5.33
N GLN A 226 -26.55 2.91 -5.19
CA GLN A 226 -25.30 3.17 -5.89
C GLN A 226 -25.52 3.16 -7.41
N LYS A 227 -26.24 2.17 -7.96
CA LYS A 227 -26.57 2.14 -9.40
C LYS A 227 -27.32 3.38 -9.87
N LEU A 228 -28.32 3.83 -9.10
CA LEU A 228 -29.07 5.06 -9.42
C LEU A 228 -28.17 6.30 -9.37
N SER A 229 -27.27 6.37 -8.38
CA SER A 229 -26.33 7.49 -8.25
C SER A 229 -25.24 7.52 -9.34
N ALA A 230 -24.99 6.41 -10.03
CA ALA A 230 -24.04 6.40 -11.15
C ALA A 230 -24.58 7.09 -12.41
N VAL A 231 -25.90 7.29 -12.53
CA VAL A 231 -26.54 7.92 -13.69
C VAL A 231 -26.13 9.38 -13.86
N ILE A 232 -25.78 10.07 -12.76
CA ILE A 232 -25.33 11.47 -12.79
C ILE A 232 -23.83 11.63 -13.05
N LEU A 233 -23.07 10.52 -13.09
CA LEU A 233 -21.64 10.56 -13.38
C LEU A 233 -21.42 10.65 -14.89
N PRO A 234 -20.39 11.37 -15.35
CA PRO A 234 -20.05 11.41 -16.76
C PRO A 234 -19.68 10.01 -17.27
N GLU A 235 -19.91 9.73 -18.56
CA GLU A 235 -19.55 8.42 -19.15
C GLU A 235 -18.02 8.25 -19.28
N LYS A 236 -17.32 9.35 -19.55
CA LYS A 236 -15.86 9.43 -19.65
C LYS A 236 -15.36 10.56 -18.75
N PHE A 237 -14.27 10.34 -18.05
CA PHE A 237 -13.69 11.31 -17.13
C PHE A 237 -12.18 11.14 -17.04
N ASP A 238 -11.43 12.24 -17.07
CA ASP A 238 -9.96 12.19 -17.05
C ASP A 238 -9.36 13.45 -16.42
N TRP A 239 -8.74 13.31 -15.25
CA TRP A 239 -8.06 14.42 -14.56
C TRP A 239 -6.86 15.00 -15.30
N ARG A 240 -6.38 14.31 -16.36
CA ARG A 240 -5.33 14.84 -17.24
C ARG A 240 -5.85 15.94 -18.18
N ASN A 241 -7.18 16.03 -18.37
CA ASN A 241 -7.81 17.02 -19.22
C ASN A 241 -9.21 17.40 -18.70
N ILE A 242 -9.25 18.30 -17.71
CA ILE A 242 -10.47 18.94 -17.26
C ILE A 242 -10.51 20.35 -17.86
N ASN A 243 -11.34 20.54 -18.88
CA ASN A 243 -11.47 21.82 -19.60
C ASN A 243 -10.12 22.36 -20.10
N GLY A 244 -9.25 21.48 -20.63
CA GLY A 244 -7.90 21.83 -21.09
C GLY A 244 -6.83 21.85 -20.01
N ASN A 245 -7.18 21.64 -18.74
CA ASN A 245 -6.23 21.66 -17.62
C ASN A 245 -5.82 20.24 -17.20
N ASN A 246 -4.52 20.05 -16.97
CA ASN A 246 -3.96 18.83 -16.41
C ASN A 246 -3.63 19.00 -14.91
N PHE A 247 -4.27 18.21 -14.07
CA PHE A 247 -4.04 18.19 -12.63
C PHE A 247 -3.07 17.09 -12.18
N ILE A 248 -2.73 16.14 -13.05
CA ILE A 248 -1.85 15.03 -12.74
C ILE A 248 -0.38 15.46 -12.85
N GLY A 249 0.41 15.16 -11.81
CA GLY A 249 1.87 15.34 -11.82
C GLY A 249 2.56 14.41 -12.82
N ASP A 250 3.84 14.65 -13.11
CA ASP A 250 4.60 13.86 -14.08
C ASP A 250 4.66 12.36 -13.73
N VAL A 251 4.74 11.52 -14.76
CA VAL A 251 5.08 10.10 -14.60
C VAL A 251 6.51 9.97 -14.13
N ARG A 252 6.74 9.13 -13.11
CA ARG A 252 8.05 8.89 -12.49
C ARG A 252 8.39 7.40 -12.49
N ASP A 253 9.62 7.08 -12.09
CA ASP A 253 10.14 5.71 -12.04
C ASP A 253 10.65 5.35 -10.62
N GLN A 254 10.02 4.35 -9.99
CA GLN A 254 10.41 3.78 -8.70
C GLN A 254 11.69 2.93 -8.74
N LYS A 255 12.28 2.75 -9.92
CA LYS A 255 13.48 1.93 -10.16
C LYS A 255 13.27 0.49 -9.64
N ASN A 256 14.28 -0.08 -8.97
CA ASN A 256 14.24 -1.42 -8.40
C ASN A 256 13.84 -1.45 -6.91
N CYS A 257 13.43 -0.31 -6.33
CA CYS A 257 12.95 -0.22 -4.96
C CYS A 257 11.44 -0.50 -4.92
N GLY A 258 10.99 -1.40 -4.04
CA GLY A 258 9.58 -1.76 -3.80
C GLY A 258 8.77 -0.65 -3.14
N SER A 259 8.76 0.52 -3.76
CA SER A 259 8.22 1.78 -3.22
C SER A 259 6.98 2.28 -3.99
N CYS A 260 6.30 1.39 -4.72
CA CYS A 260 5.06 1.70 -5.43
C CYS A 260 4.03 2.39 -4.52
N TYR A 261 3.87 1.93 -3.28
CA TYR A 261 2.99 2.52 -2.28
C TYR A 261 3.33 3.99 -2.00
N ALA A 262 4.60 4.37 -1.94
CA ALA A 262 5.05 5.72 -1.70
C ALA A 262 4.80 6.61 -2.93
N PHE A 263 5.03 6.10 -4.15
CA PHE A 263 4.71 6.82 -5.39
C PHE A 263 3.22 7.01 -5.60
N ALA A 264 2.39 5.99 -5.33
CA ALA A 264 0.94 6.08 -5.43
C ALA A 264 0.40 7.09 -4.42
N SER A 265 0.91 7.06 -3.19
CA SER A 265 0.56 8.01 -2.13
C SER A 265 0.92 9.45 -2.50
N ALA A 266 2.17 9.68 -2.89
CA ALA A 266 2.65 10.98 -3.33
C ALA A 266 1.83 11.47 -4.53
N SER A 267 1.68 10.67 -5.59
CA SER A 267 0.97 11.07 -6.81
C SER A 267 -0.51 11.39 -6.56
N MET A 268 -1.18 10.65 -5.66
CA MET A 268 -2.57 10.92 -5.29
C MET A 268 -2.69 12.26 -4.57
N LEU A 269 -1.85 12.50 -3.56
CA LEU A 269 -1.87 13.75 -2.80
C LEU A 269 -1.43 14.94 -3.68
N GLU A 270 -0.41 14.78 -4.53
CA GLU A 270 0.03 15.80 -5.50
C GLU A 270 -1.13 16.25 -6.39
N ALA A 271 -1.82 15.29 -7.02
CA ALA A 271 -2.91 15.61 -7.92
C ALA A 271 -4.07 16.28 -7.19
N ARG A 272 -4.42 15.81 -5.99
CA ARG A 272 -5.46 16.43 -5.16
C ARG A 272 -5.08 17.82 -4.69
N TYR A 273 -3.81 18.05 -4.36
CA TYR A 273 -3.29 19.38 -4.02
C TYR A 273 -3.38 20.33 -5.21
N HIS A 274 -3.02 19.89 -6.42
CA HIS A 274 -3.21 20.66 -7.64
C HIS A 274 -4.68 20.98 -7.90
N ILE A 275 -5.59 20.04 -7.63
CA ILE A 275 -7.04 20.25 -7.79
C ILE A 275 -7.54 21.30 -6.81
N LEU A 276 -7.21 21.17 -5.51
CA LEU A 276 -7.66 22.09 -4.47
C LEU A 276 -7.12 23.51 -4.67
N THR A 277 -5.88 23.63 -5.13
CA THR A 277 -5.24 24.94 -5.41
C THR A 277 -5.54 25.46 -6.81
N GLN A 278 -6.29 24.72 -7.64
CA GLN A 278 -6.55 25.05 -9.05
C GLN A 278 -5.27 25.32 -9.84
N ASN A 279 -4.26 24.46 -9.67
CA ASN A 279 -2.91 24.56 -10.26
C ASN A 279 -2.12 25.82 -9.88
N ARG A 280 -2.57 26.65 -8.92
CA ARG A 280 -1.79 27.80 -8.44
C ARG A 280 -0.50 27.35 -7.78
N GLU A 281 -0.52 26.17 -7.17
CA GLU A 281 0.65 25.55 -6.57
C GLU A 281 0.84 24.15 -7.14
N ARG A 282 2.08 23.83 -7.55
CA ARG A 282 2.44 22.54 -8.15
C ARG A 282 3.57 21.89 -7.38
N VAL A 283 3.24 21.35 -6.22
CA VAL A 283 4.17 20.63 -5.36
C VAL A 283 4.30 19.20 -5.85
N THR A 284 5.54 18.73 -6.00
CA THR A 284 5.86 17.31 -6.17
C THR A 284 6.32 16.78 -4.81
N PHE A 285 5.64 15.77 -4.27
CA PHE A 285 5.97 15.16 -2.99
C PHE A 285 7.12 14.16 -3.15
N SER A 286 7.89 13.95 -2.07
CA SER A 286 9.03 13.05 -2.04
C SER A 286 8.61 11.64 -1.58
N PRO A 287 8.65 10.63 -2.47
CA PRO A 287 8.54 9.23 -2.04
C PRO A 287 9.76 8.79 -1.24
N GLN A 288 10.91 9.46 -1.38
CA GLN A 288 12.15 9.08 -0.71
C GLN A 288 12.13 9.40 0.78
N ASP A 289 11.51 10.52 1.17
CA ASP A 289 11.29 10.85 2.59
C ASP A 289 10.49 9.74 3.27
N VAL A 290 9.39 9.30 2.64
CA VAL A 290 8.58 8.16 3.11
C VAL A 290 9.44 6.90 3.24
N VAL A 291 10.14 6.51 2.17
CA VAL A 291 10.99 5.31 2.15
C VAL A 291 12.01 5.34 3.29
N ASN A 292 12.62 6.49 3.55
CA ASN A 292 13.68 6.60 4.56
C ASN A 292 13.15 6.73 6.00
N CYS A 293 11.99 7.37 6.20
CA CYS A 293 11.60 7.91 7.50
C CYS A 293 10.28 7.39 8.05
N SER A 294 9.39 6.81 7.23
CA SER A 294 8.07 6.40 7.70
C SER A 294 8.16 5.14 8.59
N PRO A 295 7.72 5.20 9.85
CA PRO A 295 7.60 4.02 10.70
C PRO A 295 6.37 3.17 10.35
N TYR A 296 5.52 3.63 9.42
CA TYR A 296 4.30 2.96 9.01
C TYR A 296 4.47 2.15 7.70
N SER A 297 5.71 1.92 7.29
CA SER A 297 6.06 1.17 6.09
C SER A 297 7.40 0.47 6.25
N GLN A 298 7.75 -0.37 5.28
CA GLN A 298 8.97 -1.16 5.26
C GLN A 298 10.02 -0.55 4.31
N GLY A 299 9.86 0.70 3.85
CA GLY A 299 10.86 1.35 3.01
C GLY A 299 10.87 0.79 1.58
N CYS A 300 12.01 0.32 1.06
CA CYS A 300 12.05 -0.33 -0.26
C CYS A 300 11.44 -1.74 -0.32
N ASP A 301 10.97 -2.20 0.83
CA ASP A 301 10.58 -3.56 1.10
C ASP A 301 9.04 -3.67 1.18
N GLY A 302 8.32 -2.55 1.02
CA GLY A 302 6.86 -2.51 0.88
C GLY A 302 6.16 -1.50 1.79
N GLY A 303 4.84 -1.43 1.70
CA GLY A 303 3.99 -0.50 2.44
C GLY A 303 2.61 -0.30 1.81
N PHE A 304 1.76 0.50 2.47
CA PHE A 304 0.35 0.69 2.08
C PHE A 304 -0.01 2.16 1.93
N SER A 305 -0.71 2.52 0.85
CA SER A 305 -1.11 3.91 0.61
C SER A 305 -2.02 4.48 1.71
N TYR A 306 -2.83 3.64 2.36
CA TYR A 306 -3.62 4.01 3.54
C TYR A 306 -2.75 4.59 4.65
N LEU A 307 -1.64 3.89 4.94
CA LEU A 307 -0.71 4.28 5.99
C LEU A 307 0.19 5.44 5.60
N ILE A 308 0.41 5.67 4.31
CA ILE A 308 1.30 6.74 3.84
C ILE A 308 0.55 8.02 3.51
N ALA A 309 -0.31 8.01 2.49
CA ALA A 309 -1.04 9.22 2.10
C ALA A 309 -2.16 9.60 3.08
N GLY A 310 -2.58 8.66 3.94
CA GLY A 310 -3.48 8.93 5.05
C GLY A 310 -2.70 9.19 6.33
N LYS A 311 -2.39 8.10 7.04
CA LYS A 311 -1.89 8.18 8.41
C LYS A 311 -0.55 8.93 8.55
N TYR A 312 0.48 8.58 7.77
CA TYR A 312 1.79 9.25 7.84
C TYR A 312 1.68 10.71 7.41
N ALA A 313 0.94 11.00 6.35
CA ALA A 313 0.70 12.37 5.90
C ALA A 313 -0.10 13.20 6.93
N GLU A 314 -1.01 12.60 7.71
CA GLU A 314 -1.68 13.28 8.81
C GLU A 314 -0.75 13.49 10.02
N ASP A 315 0.00 12.47 10.42
CA ASP A 315 0.76 12.46 11.67
C ASP A 315 2.12 13.16 11.56
N TYR A 316 2.80 12.95 10.44
CA TYR A 316 4.14 13.45 10.18
C TYR A 316 4.13 14.50 9.07
N GLY A 317 3.24 14.40 8.08
CA GLY A 317 3.27 15.22 6.87
C GLY A 317 4.28 14.71 5.85
N MET A 318 4.12 15.11 4.59
CA MET A 318 5.03 14.81 3.49
C MET A 318 5.89 16.02 3.14
N VAL A 319 7.12 15.80 2.67
CA VAL A 319 7.98 16.87 2.14
C VAL A 319 8.01 16.86 0.61
N SER A 320 8.48 17.95 0.01
CA SER A 320 8.65 18.02 -1.45
C SER A 320 9.86 17.22 -1.95
N GLU A 321 9.79 16.77 -3.20
CA GLU A 321 10.90 16.14 -3.93
C GLU A 321 12.15 17.04 -3.98
N ARG A 322 11.95 18.37 -3.99
CA ARG A 322 13.06 19.35 -3.94
C ARG A 322 13.83 19.29 -2.62
N CYS A 323 13.17 18.90 -1.54
CA CYS A 323 13.79 18.73 -0.23
C CYS A 323 14.56 17.41 -0.15
N VAL A 324 13.91 16.29 -0.49
CA VAL A 324 14.52 14.96 -0.47
C VAL A 324 14.30 14.30 -1.83
N ALA A 325 15.35 14.31 -2.66
CA ALA A 325 15.28 13.75 -4.01
C ALA A 325 15.28 12.21 -4.02
N TYR A 326 14.58 11.62 -4.98
CA TYR A 326 14.44 10.17 -5.09
C TYR A 326 15.69 9.47 -5.62
N THR A 327 16.22 8.58 -4.80
CA THR A 327 17.42 7.76 -5.12
C THR A 327 17.06 6.35 -5.55
N GLY A 328 15.91 5.83 -5.09
CA GLY A 328 15.47 4.45 -5.34
C GLY A 328 16.21 3.42 -4.52
N LYS A 329 16.63 3.80 -3.31
CA LYS A 329 17.30 2.93 -2.34
C LYS A 329 16.86 3.30 -0.94
N GLN A 330 16.86 2.32 -0.03
CA GLN A 330 16.71 2.57 1.39
C GLN A 330 17.94 3.33 1.88
N GLN A 331 17.73 4.48 2.52
CA GLN A 331 18.78 5.27 3.14
C GLN A 331 18.39 5.61 4.57
N GLN A 332 19.35 6.18 5.31
CA GLN A 332 19.05 6.70 6.63
C GLN A 332 18.06 7.86 6.54
N CYS A 333 17.09 7.92 7.46
CA CYS A 333 16.21 9.07 7.60
C CYS A 333 17.02 10.34 7.91
N ARG A 334 17.08 11.26 6.94
CA ARG A 334 17.76 12.55 7.04
C ARG A 334 16.98 13.60 6.27
N THR A 335 15.89 14.07 6.86
CA THR A 335 15.10 15.18 6.32
C THR A 335 15.62 16.49 6.89
N PRO A 336 16.04 17.46 6.05
CA PRO A 336 16.42 18.77 6.55
C PRO A 336 15.28 19.43 7.34
N SER A 337 15.58 20.00 8.50
CA SER A 337 14.58 20.65 9.38
C SER A 337 13.94 21.89 8.76
N THR A 338 14.54 22.44 7.71
CA THR A 338 14.02 23.58 6.93
C THR A 338 12.95 23.18 5.92
N CYS A 339 12.69 21.90 5.75
CA CYS A 339 11.70 21.44 4.77
C CYS A 339 10.29 21.61 5.29
N GLU A 340 9.48 22.29 4.48
CA GLU A 340 8.04 22.38 4.68
C GLU A 340 7.40 20.99 4.64
N ARG A 341 6.45 20.76 5.55
CA ARG A 341 5.66 19.53 5.64
C ARG A 341 4.21 19.83 5.28
N TYR A 342 3.69 19.06 4.34
CA TYR A 342 2.32 19.13 3.85
C TYR A 342 1.54 17.99 4.48
N TYR A 343 0.42 18.33 5.12
CA TYR A 343 -0.37 17.37 5.88
C TYR A 343 -1.59 16.89 5.10
N ALA A 344 -2.13 15.75 5.48
CA ALA A 344 -3.40 15.24 4.97
C ALA A 344 -4.40 15.02 6.10
N THR A 345 -5.67 14.96 5.73
CA THR A 345 -6.79 14.63 6.62
C THR A 345 -7.82 13.79 5.86
N ASP A 346 -8.91 13.43 6.52
CA ASP A 346 -10.07 12.74 5.95
C ASP A 346 -9.69 11.54 5.07
N TYR A 347 -8.80 10.68 5.57
CA TYR A 347 -8.38 9.48 4.85
C TYR A 347 -9.23 8.27 5.18
N GLU A 348 -9.52 7.46 4.17
CA GLU A 348 -10.29 6.22 4.30
C GLU A 348 -10.11 5.30 3.10
N TYR A 349 -10.38 4.00 3.28
CA TYR A 349 -10.73 3.14 2.16
C TYR A 349 -12.07 3.58 1.58
N ILE A 350 -12.20 3.54 0.26
CA ILE A 350 -13.45 3.87 -0.43
C ILE A 350 -14.51 2.84 -0.02
N GLY A 351 -15.66 3.34 0.45
CA GLY A 351 -16.71 2.53 1.10
C GLY A 351 -16.59 2.46 2.64
N GLY A 352 -15.54 3.05 3.23
CA GLY A 352 -15.40 3.31 4.66
C GLY A 352 -14.58 2.27 5.43
N TYR A 353 -14.22 1.14 4.82
CA TYR A 353 -13.34 0.12 5.40
C TYR A 353 -12.75 -0.80 4.31
N TYR A 354 -11.71 -1.56 4.66
CA TYR A 354 -11.09 -2.53 3.77
C TYR A 354 -12.08 -3.63 3.34
N GLY A 355 -12.26 -3.80 2.02
CA GLY A 355 -13.26 -4.71 1.44
C GLY A 355 -14.61 -4.08 1.14
N ALA A 356 -14.79 -2.76 1.34
CA ALA A 356 -16.02 -2.04 1.02
C ALA A 356 -16.02 -1.36 -0.37
N SER A 357 -14.87 -1.35 -1.04
CA SER A 357 -14.68 -0.65 -2.32
C SER A 357 -15.41 -1.36 -3.46
N ASN A 358 -15.91 -0.58 -4.43
CA ASN A 358 -16.51 -1.09 -5.66
C ASN A 358 -16.44 -0.03 -6.78
N GLU A 359 -16.73 -0.45 -8.03
CA GLU A 359 -16.69 0.39 -9.23
C GLU A 359 -17.36 1.76 -9.02
N ILE A 360 -18.60 1.79 -8.52
CA ILE A 360 -19.38 3.02 -8.45
C ILE A 360 -18.82 3.97 -7.40
N LEU A 361 -18.50 3.46 -6.20
CA LEU A 361 -17.91 4.28 -5.15
C LEU A 361 -16.56 4.87 -5.57
N MET A 362 -15.77 4.10 -6.32
CA MET A 362 -14.51 4.56 -6.90
C MET A 362 -14.74 5.67 -7.94
N MET A 363 -15.71 5.50 -8.85
CA MET A 363 -16.06 6.55 -9.82
C MET A 363 -16.49 7.84 -9.11
N GLN A 364 -17.33 7.74 -8.08
CA GLN A 364 -17.79 8.88 -7.30
C GLN A 364 -16.64 9.60 -6.60
N ALA A 365 -15.79 8.86 -5.88
CA ALA A 365 -14.62 9.41 -5.21
C ALA A 365 -13.67 10.09 -6.21
N LEU A 366 -13.45 9.47 -7.37
CA LEU A 366 -12.60 10.00 -8.42
C LEU A 366 -13.11 11.34 -8.97
N VAL A 367 -14.39 11.39 -9.37
CA VAL A 367 -14.99 12.60 -9.97
C VAL A 367 -15.09 13.72 -8.95
N LYS A 368 -15.48 13.41 -7.71
CA LYS A 368 -15.73 14.40 -6.67
C LYS A 368 -14.45 14.94 -6.04
N ASN A 369 -13.50 14.06 -5.73
CA ASN A 369 -12.39 14.37 -4.82
C ASN A 369 -11.00 14.33 -5.49
N GLY A 370 -10.89 13.88 -6.74
CA GLY A 370 -9.60 13.72 -7.40
C GLY A 370 -9.14 12.27 -7.49
N PRO A 371 -7.95 12.01 -8.09
CA PRO A 371 -7.37 10.67 -8.22
C PRO A 371 -7.38 9.86 -6.93
N ILE A 372 -7.48 8.54 -7.06
CA ILE A 372 -7.56 7.59 -5.95
C ILE A 372 -6.40 6.60 -6.04
N ALA A 373 -5.82 6.22 -4.90
CA ALA A 373 -4.82 5.16 -4.88
C ALA A 373 -5.53 3.79 -4.89
N VAL A 374 -4.98 2.85 -5.64
CA VAL A 374 -5.47 1.47 -5.71
C VAL A 374 -4.28 0.52 -5.66
N GLY A 375 -4.56 -0.73 -5.37
CA GLY A 375 -3.62 -1.82 -5.60
C GLY A 375 -4.25 -2.89 -6.47
N PHE A 376 -3.43 -3.59 -7.23
CA PHE A 376 -3.86 -4.70 -8.09
C PHE A 376 -2.78 -5.79 -8.17
N GLU A 377 -3.17 -6.96 -8.69
CA GLU A 377 -2.30 -8.10 -8.96
C GLU A 377 -1.59 -7.91 -10.32
N VAL A 378 -0.28 -7.66 -10.29
CA VAL A 378 0.56 -7.71 -11.48
C VAL A 378 0.87 -9.16 -11.81
N HIS A 379 0.37 -9.61 -12.95
CA HIS A 379 0.71 -10.90 -13.54
C HIS A 379 1.91 -10.79 -14.49
N GLY A 380 2.47 -11.94 -14.86
CA GLY A 380 3.63 -12.02 -15.76
C GLY A 380 3.42 -11.37 -17.14
N ASP A 381 2.19 -11.36 -17.65
CA ASP A 381 1.84 -10.75 -18.93
C ASP A 381 1.81 -9.21 -18.88
N PHE A 382 1.52 -8.62 -17.72
CA PHE A 382 1.46 -7.17 -17.55
C PHE A 382 2.82 -6.48 -17.74
N PHE A 383 3.93 -7.16 -17.45
CA PHE A 383 5.27 -6.64 -17.73
C PHE A 383 5.49 -6.33 -19.21
N SER A 384 4.74 -6.99 -20.09
CA SER A 384 4.78 -6.80 -21.54
C SER A 384 3.74 -5.81 -22.05
N TYR A 385 2.85 -5.26 -21.21
CA TYR A 385 1.80 -4.34 -21.65
C TYR A 385 2.38 -3.15 -22.43
N SER A 386 1.85 -2.88 -23.63
CA SER A 386 2.20 -1.74 -24.47
C SER A 386 1.08 -0.72 -24.57
N HIS A 387 -0.13 -1.14 -24.96
CA HIS A 387 -1.30 -0.27 -25.08
C HIS A 387 -2.59 -1.09 -25.17
N GLY A 388 -3.74 -0.43 -25.07
CA GLY A 388 -5.07 -1.06 -25.12
C GLY A 388 -5.66 -1.32 -23.73
N ILE A 389 -6.75 -2.07 -23.65
CA ILE A 389 -7.44 -2.35 -22.39
C ILE A 389 -6.96 -3.69 -21.85
N TYR A 390 -6.05 -3.61 -20.87
CA TYR A 390 -5.48 -4.77 -20.21
C TYR A 390 -6.56 -5.61 -19.51
N HIS A 391 -6.44 -6.91 -19.68
CA HIS A 391 -7.05 -7.95 -18.86
C HIS A 391 -6.05 -9.11 -18.81
N HIS A 392 -5.96 -9.78 -17.66
CA HIS A 392 -5.04 -10.89 -17.50
C HIS A 392 -5.42 -12.07 -18.41
N THR A 393 -4.42 -12.63 -19.06
CA THR A 393 -4.56 -13.78 -19.96
C THR A 393 -4.06 -15.05 -19.28
N ASN A 394 -4.68 -16.20 -19.61
CA ASN A 394 -4.19 -17.50 -19.15
C ASN A 394 -2.92 -17.98 -19.87
N ALA A 395 -2.19 -17.08 -20.57
CA ALA A 395 -0.94 -17.42 -21.22
C ALA A 395 0.07 -17.89 -20.17
N VAL A 396 0.65 -19.07 -20.38
CA VAL A 396 1.63 -19.62 -19.44
C VAL A 396 2.88 -18.75 -19.48
N SER A 397 3.09 -17.97 -18.43
CA SER A 397 4.26 -17.12 -18.31
C SER A 397 5.54 -17.96 -18.25
N PRO A 398 6.63 -17.54 -18.92
CA PRO A 398 7.94 -18.17 -18.74
C PRO A 398 8.51 -17.95 -17.33
N LEU A 399 7.93 -17.03 -16.55
CA LEU A 399 8.19 -16.85 -15.13
C LEU A 399 7.82 -18.14 -14.37
N LYS A 400 8.83 -18.85 -13.85
CA LYS A 400 8.58 -19.97 -12.91
C LYS A 400 8.24 -19.46 -11.51
N TRP A 401 8.63 -18.22 -11.22
CA TRP A 401 8.32 -17.53 -9.98
C TRP A 401 6.95 -16.86 -10.10
N ASN A 402 5.98 -17.35 -9.32
CA ASN A 402 4.61 -16.82 -9.23
C ASN A 402 4.38 -16.28 -7.81
N PRO A 403 4.65 -14.99 -7.53
CA PRO A 403 4.42 -14.37 -6.23
C PRO A 403 2.95 -14.06 -6.05
N PHE A 404 2.11 -15.09 -6.02
CA PHE A 404 0.69 -14.89 -5.85
C PHE A 404 0.44 -14.14 -4.53
N VAL A 405 -0.02 -12.91 -4.68
CA VAL A 405 -0.47 -12.00 -3.64
C VAL A 405 -1.67 -11.28 -4.23
N GLU A 406 -2.77 -11.17 -3.47
CA GLU A 406 -4.03 -10.61 -3.97
C GLU A 406 -3.89 -9.20 -4.54
N VAL A 407 -2.94 -8.42 -4.01
CA VAL A 407 -2.54 -7.09 -4.49
C VAL A 407 -1.04 -6.94 -4.27
N ASN A 408 -0.27 -6.73 -5.34
CA ASN A 408 1.20 -6.70 -5.28
C ASN A 408 1.84 -5.41 -5.78
N HIS A 409 1.03 -4.48 -6.32
CA HIS A 409 1.51 -3.22 -6.87
C HIS A 409 0.49 -2.10 -6.62
N ALA A 410 0.97 -0.95 -6.15
CA ALA A 410 0.15 0.23 -5.87
C ALA A 410 0.32 1.30 -6.96
N VAL A 411 -0.78 1.86 -7.43
CA VAL A 411 -0.88 2.84 -8.51
C VAL A 411 -2.01 3.83 -8.24
N ILE A 412 -2.23 4.82 -9.10
CA ILE A 412 -3.39 5.72 -8.97
C ILE A 412 -4.30 5.65 -10.20
N ILE A 413 -5.61 5.64 -9.97
CA ILE A 413 -6.62 5.84 -11.01
C ILE A 413 -6.82 7.35 -11.19
N VAL A 414 -6.72 7.82 -12.43
CA VAL A 414 -6.85 9.24 -12.80
C VAL A 414 -8.07 9.52 -13.68
N GLY A 415 -8.71 8.47 -14.20
CA GLY A 415 -9.85 8.60 -15.09
C GLY A 415 -10.50 7.26 -15.40
N TYR A 416 -11.56 7.29 -16.20
CA TYR A 416 -12.22 6.13 -16.77
C TYR A 416 -12.90 6.47 -18.08
N GLY A 417 -13.25 5.43 -18.83
CA GLY A 417 -14.09 5.56 -20.00
C GLY A 417 -14.68 4.22 -20.44
N ALA A 418 -15.17 4.22 -21.66
CA ALA A 418 -15.54 3.03 -22.41
C ALA A 418 -15.02 3.18 -23.84
N ASP A 419 -14.59 2.07 -24.43
CA ASP A 419 -14.29 2.02 -25.86
C ASP A 419 -15.57 2.25 -26.66
N GLU A 420 -15.49 3.06 -27.71
CA GLU A 420 -16.69 3.45 -28.46
C GLU A 420 -17.27 2.29 -29.28
N MET A 421 -16.42 1.39 -29.78
CA MET A 421 -16.80 0.27 -30.62
C MET A 421 -17.15 -0.96 -29.80
N THR A 422 -16.26 -1.38 -28.90
CA THR A 422 -16.43 -2.62 -28.12
C THR A 422 -17.32 -2.43 -26.90
N LYS A 423 -17.55 -1.18 -26.48
CA LYS A 423 -18.21 -0.80 -25.21
C LYS A 423 -17.47 -1.32 -23.97
N GLU A 424 -16.23 -1.80 -24.13
CA GLU A 424 -15.44 -2.27 -23.00
C GLU A 424 -15.04 -1.08 -22.12
N LYS A 425 -15.46 -1.16 -20.85
CA LYS A 425 -15.15 -0.16 -19.85
C LYS A 425 -13.72 -0.30 -19.38
N TYR A 426 -13.06 0.82 -19.13
CA TYR A 426 -11.71 0.84 -18.59
C TYR A 426 -11.51 1.91 -17.52
N TRP A 427 -10.56 1.65 -16.64
CA TRP A 427 -9.88 2.64 -15.80
C TRP A 427 -8.67 3.20 -16.56
N ILE A 428 -8.34 4.47 -16.33
CA ILE A 428 -7.09 5.10 -16.77
C ILE A 428 -6.19 5.20 -15.54
N VAL A 429 -5.02 4.57 -15.60
CA VAL A 429 -4.18 4.36 -14.43
C VAL A 429 -2.79 4.92 -14.68
N LYS A 430 -2.29 5.75 -13.76
CA LYS A 430 -0.91 6.25 -13.77
C LYS A 430 -0.01 5.25 -13.05
N ASN A 431 1.00 4.74 -13.75
CA ASN A 431 2.00 3.84 -13.19
C ASN A 431 3.24 4.60 -12.70
N SER A 432 4.13 3.90 -12.01
CA SER A 432 5.40 4.39 -11.44
C SER A 432 6.62 3.71 -12.07
N TRP A 433 6.51 3.27 -13.33
CA TRP A 433 7.55 2.56 -14.07
C TRP A 433 8.19 3.39 -15.19
N GLY A 434 8.04 4.71 -15.12
CA GLY A 434 8.56 5.64 -16.12
C GLY A 434 7.73 5.67 -17.41
N ARG A 435 7.96 6.74 -18.19
CA ARG A 435 7.19 7.05 -19.42
C ARG A 435 7.33 6.01 -20.55
N LYS A 436 8.39 5.21 -20.53
CA LYS A 436 8.60 4.17 -21.56
C LYS A 436 7.57 3.03 -21.45
N PHE A 437 7.03 2.81 -20.25
CA PHE A 437 6.05 1.76 -20.00
C PHE A 437 4.67 2.16 -20.53
N GLY A 438 3.98 1.23 -21.17
CA GLY A 438 2.60 1.38 -21.59
C GLY A 438 2.37 2.60 -22.47
N GLU A 439 1.30 3.32 -22.14
CA GLU A 439 0.79 4.50 -22.84
C GLU A 439 1.38 5.78 -22.19
N ASP A 440 2.67 6.07 -22.46
CA ASP A 440 3.43 7.17 -21.84
C ASP A 440 3.47 7.12 -20.29
N GLY A 441 3.64 5.91 -19.74
CA GLY A 441 3.63 5.64 -18.30
C GLY A 441 2.26 5.37 -17.70
N TYR A 442 1.21 5.41 -18.53
CA TYR A 442 -0.14 5.01 -18.14
C TYR A 442 -0.47 3.63 -18.69
N PHE A 443 -1.57 3.06 -18.17
CA PHE A 443 -2.22 1.92 -18.78
C PHE A 443 -3.73 2.04 -18.60
N ARG A 444 -4.45 1.31 -19.44
CA ARG A 444 -5.89 1.09 -19.30
C ARG A 444 -6.12 -0.36 -18.90
N ILE A 445 -7.04 -0.58 -17.97
CA ILE A 445 -7.40 -1.90 -17.44
C ILE A 445 -8.92 -2.01 -17.35
N ARG A 446 -9.45 -3.21 -17.60
CA ARG A 446 -10.89 -3.48 -17.58
C ARG A 446 -11.54 -3.01 -16.26
N ARG A 447 -12.68 -2.34 -16.39
CA ARG A 447 -13.47 -1.78 -15.28
C ARG A 447 -14.81 -2.50 -15.12
N GLY A 448 -15.25 -2.65 -13.87
CA GLY A 448 -16.56 -3.20 -13.49
C GLY A 448 -16.57 -4.71 -13.24
N THR A 449 -15.41 -5.36 -13.31
CA THR A 449 -15.24 -6.81 -13.08
C THR A 449 -14.17 -7.11 -12.03
N ASP A 450 -13.70 -6.10 -11.30
CA ASP A 450 -12.59 -6.22 -10.35
C ASP A 450 -11.34 -6.91 -10.96
N GLU A 451 -11.01 -6.53 -12.21
CA GLU A 451 -9.89 -7.10 -12.95
C GLU A 451 -8.60 -6.99 -12.13
N CYS A 452 -7.93 -8.12 -11.90
CA CYS A 452 -6.75 -8.21 -11.04
C CYS A 452 -6.92 -7.60 -9.64
N GLY A 453 -8.14 -7.54 -9.09
CA GLY A 453 -8.40 -6.97 -7.76
C GLY A 453 -8.31 -5.44 -7.69
N ILE A 454 -8.24 -4.73 -8.82
CA ILE A 454 -8.04 -3.27 -8.85
C ILE A 454 -9.16 -2.47 -8.16
N GLU A 455 -10.33 -3.07 -7.96
CA GLU A 455 -11.50 -2.44 -7.35
C GLU A 455 -11.67 -2.80 -5.87
N SER A 456 -10.76 -3.62 -5.31
CA SER A 456 -10.87 -4.17 -3.96
C SER A 456 -10.25 -3.32 -2.84
N ILE A 457 -9.17 -2.56 -3.12
CA ILE A 457 -8.41 -1.80 -2.10
C ILE A 457 -8.24 -0.32 -2.45
N ALA A 458 -9.30 0.30 -2.97
CA ALA A 458 -9.24 1.71 -3.32
C ALA A 458 -9.25 2.62 -2.08
N PHE A 459 -8.41 3.66 -2.10
CA PHE A 459 -8.13 4.53 -0.99
C PHE A 459 -8.14 6.00 -1.42
N GLN A 460 -8.55 6.88 -0.51
CA GLN A 460 -8.50 8.32 -0.68
C GLN A 460 -8.06 9.05 0.59
N ALA A 461 -7.48 10.23 0.40
CA ALA A 461 -7.16 11.20 1.46
C ALA A 461 -7.27 12.62 0.92
N THR A 462 -7.36 13.61 1.80
CA THR A 462 -7.48 15.03 1.43
C THR A 462 -6.25 15.78 1.91
N PRO A 463 -5.40 16.31 1.01
CA PRO A 463 -4.28 17.15 1.44
C PRO A 463 -4.80 18.50 1.95
N ILE A 464 -4.11 19.05 2.95
CA ILE A 464 -4.40 20.37 3.52
C ILE A 464 -3.65 21.41 2.68
N ILE A 465 -4.40 22.37 2.13
CA ILE A 465 -3.82 23.56 1.49
C ILE A 465 -3.39 24.56 2.56
N LEU A 466 -2.30 25.28 2.31
CA LEU A 466 -1.73 26.25 3.24
C LEU A 466 -2.35 27.64 3.10
#